data_AF-R7RVQ0-F1
#
_entry.id   AF-R7RVQ0-F1
#
_cell.length_a   1.000
_cell.length_b   1.000
_cell.length_c   1.000
_cell.angle_alpha   90.00
_cell.angle_beta   90.00
_cell.angle_gamma   90.00
#
_symmetry.space_group_name_H-M   'P 1'
#
loop_
_entity.id
_entity.type
_entity.pdbx_description
1 polymer ?
#
loop_
_entity_poly.entity_id
_entity_poly.type
_entity_poly.pdbx_seq_one_letter_code
_entity_poly.pdbx_strand_id
1 'polypeptide(L)'
;MGHYRTARRPRTRCSISTSLATSRKLFLDFVIDSSRLTNSRYLTTSKLEQAIDQDRDRYLAWREHAPSRLHINGPDGPFVASRILTRGGLFSALLFRAITFGAPALYDHPGYFADMAAWLQFYDPSKPASYYCKTTVYGNGVHRGPQNAAQLWEASASLLEMLQGSEQPSFNNVWHHLVFARGEGGLMMYPTVGKLIGYLLCVDLVYAGVLHEPSSQELGDIVADVAKGARDGMVRLKLIRARASKKNVSLAFQSLCMYLSSQYNVPHLSGCLNGFIVEHGLCKYKRLAKRHGRQYRLP
;
A
#
# COMPACT_ATOMS: atom_id res chain seq x y z
N MET A 1 31.50 -61.34 11.31
CA MET A 1 30.97 -60.04 11.77
C MET A 1 31.09 -59.04 10.63
N GLY A 2 29.97 -58.71 9.99
CA GLY A 2 29.93 -57.88 8.78
C GLY A 2 29.77 -56.39 9.10
N HIS A 3 30.48 -55.55 8.36
CA HIS A 3 30.24 -54.11 8.31
C HIS A 3 29.89 -53.70 6.88
N TYR A 4 28.59 -53.63 6.60
CA TYR A 4 28.05 -52.95 5.43
C TYR A 4 28.16 -51.43 5.63
N ARG A 5 29.03 -50.76 4.86
CA ARG A 5 29.02 -49.31 4.69
C ARG A 5 27.89 -48.94 3.73
N THR A 6 26.84 -48.32 4.25
CA THR A 6 25.74 -47.75 3.45
C THR A 6 26.23 -46.49 2.72
N ALA A 7 26.29 -46.57 1.39
CA ALA A 7 26.54 -45.42 0.53
C ALA A 7 25.38 -44.42 0.66
N ARG A 8 25.68 -43.20 1.15
CA ARG A 8 24.73 -42.08 1.14
C ARG A 8 24.47 -41.66 -0.31
N ARG A 9 23.24 -41.89 -0.79
CA ARG A 9 22.76 -41.36 -2.07
C ARG A 9 22.90 -39.83 -2.12
N PRO A 10 23.33 -39.23 -3.24
CA PRO A 10 23.31 -37.79 -3.40
C PRO A 10 21.86 -37.31 -3.33
N ARG A 11 21.56 -36.41 -2.39
CA ARG A 11 20.32 -35.62 -2.45
C ARG A 11 20.45 -34.68 -3.64
N THR A 12 19.93 -35.08 -4.80
CA THR A 12 19.64 -34.17 -5.90
C THR A 12 18.62 -33.15 -5.42
N ARG A 13 19.10 -32.00 -4.94
CA ARG A 13 18.28 -30.80 -4.83
C ARG A 13 17.90 -30.42 -6.27
N CYS A 14 16.73 -30.85 -6.70
CA CYS A 14 16.09 -30.34 -7.90
C CYS A 14 15.78 -28.84 -7.64
N SER A 15 16.75 -27.98 -7.95
CA SER A 15 16.55 -26.53 -7.95
C SER A 15 15.83 -26.19 -9.24
N ILE A 16 14.50 -26.20 -9.21
CA ILE A 16 13.71 -25.61 -10.29
C ILE A 16 14.05 -24.11 -10.31
N SER A 17 14.94 -23.73 -11.22
CA SER A 17 15.12 -22.35 -11.65
C SER A 17 13.80 -21.91 -12.26
N THR A 18 13.08 -21.03 -11.58
CA THR A 18 11.84 -20.48 -12.11
C THR A 18 12.24 -19.37 -13.07
N SER A 19 11.82 -19.46 -14.35
CA SER A 19 12.15 -18.44 -15.33
C SER A 19 11.47 -17.11 -14.97
N LEU A 20 12.04 -15.99 -15.42
CA LEU A 20 11.44 -14.66 -15.25
C LEU A 20 10.02 -14.59 -15.82
N ALA A 21 9.77 -15.29 -16.94
CA ALA A 21 8.45 -15.39 -17.55
C ALA A 21 7.44 -16.08 -16.62
N THR A 22 7.83 -17.20 -15.99
CA THR A 22 6.98 -17.90 -15.03
C THR A 22 6.65 -17.01 -13.84
N SER A 23 7.63 -16.29 -13.29
CA SER A 23 7.41 -15.37 -12.16
C SER A 23 6.44 -14.24 -12.48
N ARG A 24 6.54 -13.66 -13.68
CA ARG A 24 5.63 -12.60 -14.14
C ARG A 24 4.21 -13.13 -14.35
N LYS A 25 4.08 -14.30 -14.97
CA LYS A 25 2.77 -14.96 -15.14
C LYS A 25 2.10 -15.25 -13.80
N LEU A 26 2.85 -15.80 -12.83
CA LEU A 26 2.32 -16.06 -11.48
C LEU A 26 1.76 -14.80 -10.81
N PHE A 27 2.41 -13.65 -11.01
CA PHE A 27 1.92 -12.38 -10.48
C PHE A 27 0.69 -11.87 -11.23
N LEU A 28 0.68 -11.98 -12.57
CA LEU A 28 -0.49 -11.65 -13.38
C LEU A 28 -1.71 -12.46 -12.96
N ASP A 29 -1.57 -13.78 -12.82
CA ASP A 29 -2.64 -14.68 -12.38
C ASP A 29 -3.20 -14.23 -11.01
N PHE A 30 -2.31 -13.87 -10.08
CA PHE A 30 -2.72 -13.32 -8.78
C PHE A 30 -3.51 -12.00 -8.90
N VAL A 31 -3.09 -11.08 -9.77
CA VAL A 31 -3.79 -9.79 -9.97
C VAL A 31 -5.18 -10.03 -10.58
N ILE A 32 -5.30 -10.96 -11.52
CA ILE A 32 -6.56 -11.40 -12.13
C ILE A 32 -7.48 -12.01 -11.09
N ASP A 33 -7.00 -12.98 -10.30
CA ASP A 33 -7.82 -13.61 -9.27
C ASP A 33 -8.28 -12.58 -8.21
N SER A 34 -7.39 -11.65 -7.85
CA SER A 34 -7.75 -10.56 -6.93
C SER A 34 -8.76 -9.59 -7.54
N SER A 35 -8.82 -9.42 -8.87
CA SER A 35 -9.77 -8.49 -9.52
C SER A 35 -11.19 -9.02 -9.49
N ARG A 36 -11.37 -10.35 -9.56
CA ARG A 36 -12.71 -10.96 -9.48
C ARG A 36 -13.44 -10.63 -8.17
N LEU A 37 -12.68 -10.41 -7.10
CA LEU A 37 -13.17 -10.09 -5.77
C LEU A 37 -13.57 -8.63 -5.57
N THR A 38 -13.31 -7.76 -6.55
CA THR A 38 -13.83 -6.37 -6.51
C THR A 38 -15.35 -6.33 -6.72
N ASN A 39 -15.93 -7.36 -7.35
CA ASN A 39 -17.36 -7.51 -7.51
C ASN A 39 -17.97 -8.25 -6.31
N SER A 40 -18.89 -7.59 -5.59
CA SER A 40 -19.54 -8.13 -4.38
C SER A 40 -20.39 -9.38 -4.61
N ARG A 41 -20.74 -9.70 -5.86
CA ARG A 41 -21.53 -10.90 -6.22
C ARG A 41 -20.67 -12.12 -6.55
N TYR A 42 -19.34 -12.00 -6.47
CA TYR A 42 -18.45 -13.12 -6.78
C TYR A 42 -18.40 -14.11 -5.61
N LEU A 43 -18.77 -15.36 -5.88
CA LEU A 43 -18.61 -16.45 -4.91
C LEU A 43 -17.15 -16.91 -4.90
N THR A 44 -16.52 -16.88 -3.72
CA THR A 44 -15.14 -17.36 -3.57
C THR A 44 -15.09 -18.87 -3.77
N THR A 45 -14.31 -19.34 -4.73
CA THR A 45 -14.18 -20.76 -5.08
C THR A 45 -12.87 -21.37 -4.58
N SER A 46 -11.83 -20.55 -4.40
CA SER A 46 -10.51 -20.99 -3.97
C SER A 46 -10.17 -20.56 -2.54
N LYS A 47 -9.23 -21.27 -1.90
CA LYS A 47 -8.66 -20.88 -0.58
C LYS A 47 -8.01 -19.49 -0.62
N LEU A 48 -7.48 -19.10 -1.79
CA LEU A 48 -6.90 -17.79 -2.02
C LEU A 48 -7.97 -16.71 -1.91
N GLU A 49 -9.07 -16.89 -2.65
CA GLU A 49 -10.19 -15.96 -2.68
C GLU A 49 -10.83 -15.82 -1.30
N GLN A 50 -11.05 -16.93 -0.60
CA GLN A 50 -11.55 -16.93 0.78
C GLN A 50 -10.61 -16.15 1.73
N ALA A 51 -9.29 -16.32 1.59
CA ALA A 51 -8.32 -15.61 2.42
C ALA A 51 -8.30 -14.10 2.13
N ILE A 52 -8.49 -13.70 0.87
CA ILE A 52 -8.61 -12.29 0.49
C ILE A 52 -9.92 -11.71 1.05
N ASP A 53 -11.02 -12.45 0.93
CA ASP A 53 -12.34 -12.00 1.35
C ASP A 53 -12.44 -11.77 2.87
N GLN A 54 -11.76 -12.60 3.67
CA GLN A 54 -11.69 -12.44 5.13
C GLN A 54 -11.06 -11.11 5.60
N ASP A 55 -10.14 -10.52 4.83
CA ASP A 55 -9.47 -9.27 5.20
C ASP A 55 -8.99 -8.54 3.93
N ARG A 56 -9.96 -7.91 3.26
CA ARG A 56 -9.74 -7.22 1.98
C ARG A 56 -8.75 -6.06 2.10
N ASP A 57 -8.77 -5.29 3.19
CA ASP A 57 -7.75 -4.26 3.47
C ASP A 57 -6.34 -4.86 3.54
N ARG A 58 -6.20 -6.09 4.04
CA ARG A 58 -4.90 -6.75 4.20
C ARG A 58 -4.41 -7.47 2.96
N TYR A 59 -5.29 -7.98 2.10
CA TYR A 59 -4.94 -8.96 1.05
C TYR A 59 -5.41 -8.61 -0.36
N LEU A 60 -6.37 -7.69 -0.56
CA LEU A 60 -6.85 -7.32 -1.90
C LEU A 60 -5.81 -6.46 -2.63
N ALA A 61 -5.45 -6.82 -3.86
CA ALA A 61 -4.51 -6.05 -4.69
C ALA A 61 -5.13 -4.73 -5.17
N TRP A 62 -6.44 -4.71 -5.35
CA TRP A 62 -7.24 -3.59 -5.84
C TRP A 62 -7.60 -2.64 -4.69
N ARG A 63 -6.64 -1.81 -4.28
CA ARG A 63 -6.71 -1.02 -3.05
C ARG A 63 -7.97 -0.15 -2.93
N GLU A 64 -8.44 0.46 -4.02
CA GLU A 64 -9.61 1.35 -3.99
C GLU A 64 -10.93 0.59 -3.74
N HIS A 65 -10.94 -0.75 -3.86
CA HIS A 65 -12.06 -1.61 -3.49
C HIS A 65 -11.94 -2.19 -2.07
N ALA A 66 -10.91 -1.82 -1.32
CA ALA A 66 -10.76 -2.27 0.05
C ALA A 66 -11.69 -1.49 1.00
N PRO A 67 -12.24 -2.11 2.06
CA PRO A 67 -13.26 -1.49 2.92
C PRO A 67 -12.87 -0.13 3.48
N SER A 68 -11.64 0.02 4.00
CA SER A 68 -11.19 1.32 4.52
C SER A 68 -11.12 2.40 3.44
N ARG A 69 -10.82 2.03 2.19
CA ARG A 69 -10.76 2.97 1.05
C ARG A 69 -12.14 3.33 0.53
N LEU A 70 -13.03 2.35 0.36
CA LEU A 70 -14.42 2.61 -0.04
C LEU A 70 -15.10 3.57 0.93
N HIS A 71 -14.90 3.37 2.24
CA HIS A 71 -15.47 4.23 3.27
C HIS A 71 -14.96 5.67 3.19
N ILE A 72 -13.63 5.87 3.24
CA ILE A 72 -13.04 7.22 3.28
C ILE A 72 -13.21 8.00 1.96
N ASN A 73 -13.41 7.31 0.84
CA ASN A 73 -13.68 7.92 -0.46
C ASN A 73 -15.19 8.16 -0.69
N GLY A 74 -16.04 7.92 0.31
CA GLY A 74 -17.47 8.23 0.22
C GLY A 74 -17.74 9.71 -0.06
N PRO A 75 -18.99 10.08 -0.44
CA PRO A 75 -19.35 11.47 -0.76
C PRO A 75 -19.12 12.44 0.39
N ASP A 76 -19.17 11.94 1.63
CA ASP A 76 -18.91 12.71 2.84
C ASP A 76 -17.46 12.63 3.35
N GLY A 77 -16.58 11.96 2.60
CA GLY A 77 -15.17 11.81 2.92
C GLY A 77 -14.32 13.05 2.57
N PRO A 78 -13.02 13.02 2.92
CA PRO A 78 -12.10 14.13 2.65
C PRO A 78 -11.57 14.18 1.23
N PHE A 79 -11.65 13.08 0.46
CA PHE A 79 -11.03 12.96 -0.87
C PHE A 79 -11.90 13.50 -2.03
N VAL A 80 -13.06 14.09 -1.74
CA VAL A 80 -13.88 14.75 -2.76
C VAL A 80 -13.25 16.08 -3.20
N ALA A 81 -13.42 16.46 -4.46
CA ALA A 81 -12.76 17.61 -5.07
C ALA A 81 -12.97 18.93 -4.31
N SER A 82 -14.16 19.14 -3.72
CA SER A 82 -14.47 20.34 -2.94
C SER A 82 -13.79 20.41 -1.57
N ARG A 83 -13.21 19.31 -1.08
CA ARG A 83 -12.65 19.23 0.28
C ARG A 83 -11.17 18.91 0.30
N ILE A 84 -10.65 18.10 -0.62
CA ILE A 84 -9.27 17.59 -0.53
C ILE A 84 -8.21 18.69 -0.57
N LEU A 85 -8.46 19.78 -1.30
CA LEU A 85 -7.60 20.98 -1.34
C LEU A 85 -8.01 22.05 -0.32
N THR A 86 -8.41 21.62 0.87
CA THR A 86 -8.63 22.49 2.03
C THR A 86 -7.77 21.99 3.19
N ARG A 87 -7.51 22.86 4.19
CA ARG A 87 -6.77 22.46 5.39
C ARG A 87 -7.45 21.29 6.11
N GLY A 88 -8.78 21.31 6.22
CA GLY A 88 -9.57 20.23 6.81
C GLY A 88 -9.48 18.91 6.02
N GLY A 89 -9.55 18.97 4.69
CA GLY A 89 -9.41 17.79 3.83
C GLY A 89 -8.05 17.12 3.95
N LEU A 90 -6.97 17.91 3.91
CA LEU A 90 -5.60 17.40 4.07
C LEU A 90 -5.34 16.88 5.49
N PHE A 91 -5.84 17.58 6.51
CA PHE A 91 -5.81 17.09 7.89
C PHE A 91 -6.51 15.74 8.02
N SER A 92 -7.69 15.61 7.44
CA SER A 92 -8.47 14.36 7.44
C SER A 92 -7.76 13.22 6.70
N ALA A 93 -7.12 13.52 5.56
CA ALA A 93 -6.33 12.55 4.82
C ALA A 93 -5.09 12.09 5.62
N LEU A 94 -4.44 13.01 6.34
CA LEU A 94 -3.37 12.71 7.29
C LEU A 94 -3.88 11.85 8.45
N LEU A 95 -5.00 12.19 9.09
CA LEU A 95 -5.62 11.39 10.15
C LEU A 95 -5.95 9.97 9.67
N PHE A 96 -6.54 9.85 8.48
CA PHE A 96 -6.84 8.57 7.87
C PHE A 96 -5.60 7.70 7.79
N ARG A 97 -4.51 8.20 7.19
CA ARG A 97 -3.29 7.43 7.02
C ARG A 97 -2.49 7.24 8.31
N ALA A 98 -2.31 8.28 9.09
CA ALA A 98 -1.47 8.25 10.29
C ALA A 98 -2.15 7.59 11.49
N ILE A 99 -3.48 7.60 11.58
CA ILE A 99 -4.21 7.17 12.79
C ILE A 99 -5.27 6.12 12.46
N THR A 100 -6.32 6.46 11.70
CA THR A 100 -7.57 5.68 11.66
C THR A 100 -7.61 4.54 10.65
N PHE A 101 -6.64 4.42 9.73
CA PHE A 101 -6.63 3.38 8.70
C PHE A 101 -6.79 1.97 9.30
N GLY A 102 -7.86 1.27 8.91
CA GLY A 102 -8.19 -0.08 9.37
C GLY A 102 -8.58 -0.21 10.84
N ALA A 103 -8.85 0.92 11.52
CA ALA A 103 -9.33 0.95 12.89
C ALA A 103 -10.87 1.04 12.93
N PRO A 104 -11.54 0.53 13.98
CA PRO A 104 -12.99 0.61 14.11
C PRO A 104 -13.55 2.04 13.97
N ALA A 105 -12.87 3.03 14.57
CA ALA A 105 -13.25 4.44 14.51
C ALA A 105 -13.46 4.98 13.10
N LEU A 106 -12.78 4.42 12.09
CA LEU A 106 -12.96 4.84 10.70
C LEU A 106 -14.41 4.66 10.26
N TYR A 107 -15.10 3.60 10.69
CA TYR A 107 -16.42 3.24 10.19
C TYR A 107 -17.57 3.95 10.92
N ASP A 108 -17.30 4.54 12.09
CA ASP A 108 -18.29 5.25 12.90
C ASP A 108 -18.41 6.74 12.49
N HIS A 109 -17.63 7.19 11.51
CA HIS A 109 -17.61 8.57 11.03
C HIS A 109 -17.23 8.65 9.55
N PRO A 110 -17.73 9.61 8.75
CA PRO A 110 -17.32 9.77 7.33
C PRO A 110 -15.83 10.02 7.10
N GLY A 111 -15.11 10.42 8.16
CA GLY A 111 -13.66 10.61 8.15
C GLY A 111 -13.19 11.98 7.68
N TYR A 112 -14.12 12.90 7.35
CA TYR A 112 -13.81 14.32 7.13
C TYR A 112 -13.99 15.13 8.42
N PHE A 113 -12.91 15.80 8.84
CA PHE A 113 -12.85 16.73 9.95
C PHE A 113 -12.42 18.10 9.39
N ALA A 114 -13.31 19.09 9.48
CA ALA A 114 -13.04 20.43 8.95
C ALA A 114 -11.88 21.12 9.68
N ASP A 115 -11.73 20.82 10.98
CA ASP A 115 -10.72 21.37 11.86
C ASP A 115 -10.39 20.44 13.03
N MET A 116 -9.50 20.90 13.92
CA MET A 116 -9.15 20.18 15.14
C MET A 116 -10.33 20.07 16.13
N ALA A 117 -11.26 21.03 16.17
CA ALA A 117 -12.40 20.97 17.07
C ALA A 117 -13.37 19.85 16.68
N ALA A 118 -13.61 19.67 15.37
CA ALA A 118 -14.39 18.54 14.85
C ALA A 118 -13.75 17.20 15.22
N TRP A 119 -12.43 17.08 15.15
CA TRP A 119 -11.72 15.88 15.62
C TRP A 119 -11.90 15.66 17.13
N LEU A 120 -11.80 16.71 17.94
CA LEU A 120 -11.95 16.61 19.40
C LEU A 120 -13.38 16.24 19.83
N GLN A 121 -14.40 16.62 19.06
CA GLN A 121 -15.78 16.16 19.30
C GLN A 121 -15.96 14.67 19.00
N PHE A 122 -15.22 14.14 18.04
CA PHE A 122 -15.23 12.71 17.69
C PHE A 122 -14.34 11.86 18.62
N TYR A 123 -13.25 12.44 19.12
CA TYR A 123 -12.33 11.76 20.01
C TYR A 123 -12.88 11.67 21.43
N ASP A 124 -13.09 10.44 21.88
CA ASP A 124 -13.56 10.09 23.21
C ASP A 124 -12.40 9.36 23.94
N PRO A 125 -11.78 9.99 24.95
CA PRO A 125 -10.67 9.40 25.68
C PRO A 125 -11.07 8.17 26.51
N SER A 126 -12.36 7.90 26.71
CA SER A 126 -12.84 6.69 27.37
C SER A 126 -12.74 5.44 26.47
N LYS A 127 -12.69 5.62 25.14
CA LYS A 127 -12.51 4.51 24.20
C LYS A 127 -11.05 4.05 24.17
N PRO A 128 -10.79 2.73 24.03
CA PRO A 128 -9.44 2.21 23.99
C PRO A 128 -8.67 2.73 22.76
N ALA A 129 -7.36 2.91 22.86
CA ALA A 129 -6.52 3.40 21.75
C ALA A 129 -6.65 2.55 20.47
N SER A 130 -6.92 1.25 20.59
CA SER A 130 -7.15 0.33 19.46
C SER A 130 -8.41 0.62 18.65
N TYR A 131 -9.39 1.32 19.24
CA TYR A 131 -10.56 1.80 18.54
C TYR A 131 -10.17 2.85 17.49
N TYR A 132 -9.28 3.78 17.85
CA TYR A 132 -8.81 4.84 16.96
C TYR A 132 -7.64 4.43 16.07
N CYS A 133 -6.77 3.52 16.52
CA CYS A 133 -5.58 3.16 15.78
C CYS A 133 -5.24 1.67 15.86
N LYS A 134 -5.27 1.01 14.70
CA LYS A 134 -4.72 -0.32 14.54
C LYS A 134 -3.22 -0.22 14.24
N THR A 135 -2.39 -0.30 15.28
CA THR A 135 -0.94 -0.05 15.21
C THR A 135 -0.18 -0.99 14.27
N THR A 136 -0.73 -2.17 13.97
CA THR A 136 -0.07 -3.23 13.19
C THR A 136 -0.32 -3.18 11.67
N VAL A 137 -1.17 -2.27 11.16
CA VAL A 137 -1.54 -2.24 9.73
C VAL A 137 -0.37 -1.98 8.78
N TYR A 138 0.65 -1.24 9.25
CA TYR A 138 1.86 -0.92 8.49
C TYR A 138 3.11 -1.67 9.00
N GLY A 139 2.93 -2.67 9.85
CA GLY A 139 4.00 -3.40 10.55
C GLY A 139 4.14 -3.00 12.01
N ASN A 140 5.13 -3.57 12.70
CA ASN A 140 5.39 -3.29 14.12
C ASN A 140 6.19 -1.99 14.29
N GLY A 141 6.02 -1.30 15.43
CA GLY A 141 6.93 -0.24 15.87
C GLY A 141 6.66 1.16 15.32
N VAL A 142 5.42 1.47 14.90
CA VAL A 142 5.04 2.85 14.57
C VAL A 142 4.20 3.42 15.71
N HIS A 143 4.66 4.52 16.33
CA HIS A 143 3.97 5.21 17.43
C HIS A 143 2.76 6.04 16.97
N ARG A 144 1.86 5.39 16.23
CA ARG A 144 0.61 5.96 15.70
C ARG A 144 -0.42 6.05 16.81
N GLY A 145 -1.24 7.09 16.78
CA GLY A 145 -2.38 7.21 17.67
C GLY A 145 -2.94 8.63 17.74
N PRO A 146 -4.09 8.80 18.43
CA PRO A 146 -4.80 10.07 18.57
C PRO A 146 -3.94 11.23 19.07
N GLN A 147 -2.91 10.96 19.87
CA GLN A 147 -2.00 11.97 20.42
C GLN A 147 -1.26 12.78 19.34
N ASN A 148 -1.16 12.26 18.11
CA ASN A 148 -0.50 12.94 17.00
C ASN A 148 -1.41 13.94 16.25
N ALA A 149 -2.72 13.98 16.54
CA ALA A 149 -3.69 14.74 15.77
C ALA A 149 -3.40 16.24 15.73
N ALA A 150 -3.05 16.85 16.87
CA ALA A 150 -2.76 18.29 16.94
C ALA A 150 -1.57 18.67 16.04
N GLN A 151 -0.49 17.90 16.07
CA GLN A 151 0.67 18.16 15.21
C GLN A 151 0.35 17.91 13.73
N LEU A 152 -0.49 16.93 13.40
CA LEU A 152 -0.95 16.70 12.02
C LEU A 152 -1.84 17.85 11.52
N TRP A 153 -2.62 18.49 12.39
CA TRP A 153 -3.41 19.68 12.07
C TRP A 153 -2.51 20.89 11.74
N GLU A 154 -1.41 21.07 12.47
CA GLU A 154 -0.45 22.12 12.13
C GLU A 154 0.29 21.81 10.83
N ALA A 155 0.74 20.56 10.66
CA ALA A 155 1.43 20.12 9.45
C ALA A 155 0.56 20.20 8.18
N SER A 156 -0.77 20.09 8.30
CA SER A 156 -1.66 20.17 7.13
C SER A 156 -1.66 21.54 6.46
N ALA A 157 -1.34 22.62 7.18
CA ALA A 157 -1.19 23.95 6.60
C ALA A 157 0.02 24.01 5.66
N SER A 158 1.17 23.44 6.05
CA SER A 158 2.36 23.39 5.21
C SER A 158 2.14 22.53 3.96
N LEU A 159 1.42 21.40 4.11
CA LEU A 159 1.04 20.58 2.96
C LEU A 159 0.10 21.34 2.00
N LEU A 160 -0.85 22.10 2.54
CA LEU A 160 -1.78 22.90 1.73
C LEU A 160 -1.02 23.96 0.92
N GLU A 161 -0.13 24.70 1.57
CA GLU A 161 0.72 25.71 0.93
C GLU A 161 1.55 25.11 -0.21
N MET A 162 2.16 23.95 0.02
CA MET A 162 2.92 23.23 -1.02
C MET A 162 2.05 22.85 -2.22
N LEU A 163 0.81 22.42 -1.98
CA LEU A 163 -0.10 21.97 -3.04
C LEU A 163 -0.77 23.12 -3.79
N GLN A 164 -0.90 24.30 -3.16
CA GLN A 164 -1.50 25.51 -3.74
C GLN A 164 -0.47 26.50 -4.29
N GLY A 165 0.82 26.14 -4.27
CA GLY A 165 1.89 26.96 -4.85
C GLY A 165 1.69 27.25 -6.34
N SER A 166 2.48 28.19 -6.87
CA SER A 166 2.39 28.63 -8.27
C SER A 166 2.72 27.54 -9.30
N GLU A 167 3.46 26.51 -8.87
CA GLU A 167 3.78 25.34 -9.68
C GLU A 167 3.16 24.09 -9.04
N GLN A 168 2.51 23.26 -9.86
CA GLN A 168 1.96 22.01 -9.37
C GLN A 168 3.10 21.06 -8.95
N PRO A 169 3.16 20.63 -7.68
CA PRO A 169 4.26 19.81 -7.22
C PRO A 169 4.21 18.39 -7.79
N SER A 170 5.38 17.83 -8.12
CA SER A 170 5.45 16.43 -8.53
C SER A 170 5.13 15.48 -7.38
N PHE A 171 4.75 14.23 -7.72
CA PHE A 171 4.57 13.16 -6.73
C PHE A 171 5.79 13.03 -5.80
N ASN A 172 7.00 13.06 -6.37
CA ASN A 172 8.24 12.93 -5.62
C ASN A 172 8.50 14.11 -4.69
N ASN A 173 8.17 15.34 -5.12
CA ASN A 173 8.32 16.51 -4.25
C ASN A 173 7.42 16.39 -3.02
N VAL A 174 6.13 16.08 -3.20
CA VAL A 174 5.19 15.93 -2.09
C VAL A 174 5.60 14.75 -1.19
N TRP A 175 6.01 13.62 -1.77
CA TRP A 175 6.48 12.47 -1.00
C TRP A 175 7.71 12.81 -0.16
N HIS A 176 8.70 13.50 -0.74
CA HIS A 176 9.89 13.95 -0.02
C HIS A 176 9.52 14.92 1.10
N HIS A 177 8.62 15.86 0.86
CA HIS A 177 8.16 16.80 1.87
C HIS A 177 7.49 16.06 3.06
N LEU A 178 6.55 15.16 2.79
CA LEU A 178 5.87 14.37 3.82
C LEU A 178 6.85 13.54 4.69
N VAL A 179 7.94 13.05 4.11
CA VAL A 179 8.88 12.14 4.77
C VAL A 179 10.03 12.88 5.46
N PHE A 180 10.49 14.01 4.90
CA PHE A 180 11.74 14.65 5.30
C PHE A 180 11.57 16.08 5.80
N ALA A 181 10.40 16.70 5.67
CA ALA A 181 10.17 18.03 6.25
C ALA A 181 10.36 17.99 7.78
N ARG A 182 10.90 19.08 8.30
CA ARG A 182 11.12 19.31 9.71
C ARG A 182 10.36 20.56 10.13
N GLY A 183 9.73 20.49 11.29
CA GLY A 183 9.13 21.64 11.94
C GLY A 183 10.15 22.38 12.81
N GLU A 184 9.63 23.26 13.65
CA GLU A 184 10.41 23.95 14.67
C GLU A 184 11.15 22.96 15.59
N GLY A 185 12.36 23.31 16.01
CA GLY A 185 13.21 22.44 16.84
C GLY A 185 13.77 21.22 16.11
N GLY A 186 13.65 21.14 14.79
CA GLY A 186 14.22 20.05 13.98
C GLY A 186 13.48 18.71 14.11
N LEU A 187 12.30 18.72 14.72
CA LEU A 187 11.43 17.54 14.83
C LEU A 187 10.75 17.23 13.49
N MET A 188 10.38 15.97 13.29
CA MET A 188 9.59 15.55 12.12
C MET A 188 8.31 16.38 12.05
N MET A 189 8.05 17.03 10.90
CA MET A 189 6.85 17.83 10.71
C MET A 189 5.58 16.96 10.80
N TYR A 190 5.61 15.80 10.14
CA TYR A 190 4.50 14.85 10.10
C TYR A 190 4.79 13.65 11.02
N PRO A 191 4.28 13.65 12.27
CA PRO A 191 4.56 12.56 13.20
C PRO A 191 4.06 11.25 12.62
N THR A 192 4.88 10.20 12.71
CA THR A 192 4.59 8.83 12.23
C THR A 192 4.42 8.66 10.71
N VAL A 193 4.43 9.74 9.92
CA VAL A 193 4.40 9.68 8.46
C VAL A 193 5.81 9.36 7.94
N GLY A 194 6.16 8.08 8.01
CA GLY A 194 7.37 7.57 7.38
C GLY A 194 7.19 7.32 5.88
N LYS A 195 8.26 6.86 5.20
CA LYS A 195 8.30 6.57 3.75
C LYS A 195 7.05 5.88 3.20
N LEU A 196 6.56 4.83 3.87
CA LEU A 196 5.38 4.08 3.44
C LEU A 196 4.09 4.89 3.56
N ILE A 197 3.88 5.56 4.69
CA ILE A 197 2.65 6.32 4.94
C ILE A 197 2.61 7.55 4.02
N GLY A 198 3.75 8.25 3.86
CA GLY A 198 3.88 9.34 2.90
C GLY A 198 3.58 8.89 1.48
N TYR A 199 4.13 7.74 1.06
CA TYR A 199 3.84 7.17 -0.27
C TYR A 199 2.35 6.90 -0.45
N LEU A 200 1.71 6.25 0.52
CA LEU A 200 0.28 5.93 0.45
C LEU A 200 -0.61 7.16 0.42
N LEU A 201 -0.22 8.25 1.11
CA LEU A 201 -0.93 9.52 1.06
C LEU A 201 -0.79 10.18 -0.32
N CYS A 202 0.41 10.20 -0.92
CA CYS A 202 0.60 10.69 -2.29
C CYS A 202 -0.25 9.90 -3.29
N VAL A 203 -0.32 8.57 -3.15
CA VAL A 203 -1.21 7.75 -3.99
C VAL A 203 -2.67 8.17 -3.85
N ASP A 204 -3.13 8.47 -2.62
CA ASP A 204 -4.51 8.93 -2.42
C ASP A 204 -4.76 10.31 -3.03
N LEU A 205 -3.78 11.20 -2.98
CA LEU A 205 -3.84 12.50 -3.64
C LEU A 205 -3.88 12.37 -5.17
N VAL A 206 -3.22 11.36 -5.76
CA VAL A 206 -3.38 11.06 -7.19
C VAL A 206 -4.80 10.61 -7.50
N TYR A 207 -5.35 9.67 -6.72
CA TYR A 207 -6.73 9.23 -6.92
C TYR A 207 -7.77 10.34 -6.70
N ALA A 208 -7.48 11.31 -5.83
CA ALA A 208 -8.31 12.48 -5.62
C ALA A 208 -8.13 13.58 -6.68
N GLY A 209 -7.29 13.37 -7.69
CA GLY A 209 -7.04 14.33 -8.78
C GLY A 209 -6.14 15.52 -8.40
N VAL A 210 -5.45 15.46 -7.26
CA VAL A 210 -4.56 16.53 -6.77
C VAL A 210 -3.16 16.42 -7.39
N LEU A 211 -2.64 15.21 -7.49
CA LEU A 211 -1.30 14.94 -8.03
C LEU A 211 -1.39 14.15 -9.34
N HIS A 212 -0.38 14.33 -10.19
CA HIS A 212 -0.20 13.46 -11.35
C HIS A 212 0.41 12.10 -10.94
N GLU A 213 -0.02 11.04 -11.63
CA GLU A 213 0.55 9.71 -11.44
C GLU A 213 2.04 9.72 -11.84
N PRO A 214 2.96 9.22 -10.99
CA PRO A 214 4.37 9.13 -11.34
C PRO A 214 4.59 8.06 -12.41
N SER A 215 5.68 8.18 -13.15
CA SER A 215 6.09 7.12 -14.07
C SER A 215 6.38 5.80 -13.33
N SER A 216 6.30 4.68 -14.05
CA SER A 216 6.66 3.37 -13.50
C SER A 216 8.11 3.29 -13.01
N GLN A 217 9.00 4.10 -13.58
CA GLN A 217 10.39 4.23 -13.16
C GLN A 217 10.50 4.95 -11.81
N GLU A 218 9.87 6.12 -11.66
CA GLU A 218 9.83 6.84 -10.38
C GLU A 218 9.20 6.01 -9.28
N LEU A 219 8.12 5.29 -9.60
CA LEU A 219 7.48 4.39 -8.65
C LEU A 219 8.39 3.21 -8.26
N GLY A 220 9.17 2.68 -9.22
CA GLY A 220 10.20 1.67 -8.95
C GLY A 220 11.29 2.17 -7.99
N ASP A 221 11.68 3.45 -8.10
CA ASP A 221 12.63 4.10 -7.21
C ASP A 221 12.06 4.26 -5.80
N ILE A 222 10.79 4.65 -5.67
CA ILE A 222 10.07 4.70 -4.39
C ILE A 222 9.97 3.30 -3.77
N VAL A 223 9.65 2.26 -4.54
CA VAL A 223 9.60 0.87 -4.07
C VAL A 223 10.95 0.44 -3.49
N ALA A 224 12.04 0.83 -4.14
CA ALA A 224 13.39 0.58 -3.66
C ALA A 224 13.69 1.33 -2.35
N ASP A 225 13.27 2.58 -2.23
CA ASP A 225 13.54 3.44 -1.06
C ASP A 225 12.69 3.10 0.16
N VAL A 226 11.41 2.76 -0.07
CA VAL A 226 10.48 2.29 0.97
C VAL A 226 10.96 0.94 1.52
N ALA A 227 11.45 0.05 0.64
CA ALA A 227 12.01 -1.25 0.99
C ALA A 227 11.11 -2.10 1.92
N LYS A 228 9.80 -2.12 1.64
CA LYS A 228 8.79 -2.92 2.39
C LYS A 228 8.17 -4.02 1.52
N GLY A 229 6.84 -4.16 1.58
CA GLY A 229 6.12 -5.32 1.09
C GLY A 229 6.27 -5.56 -0.41
N ALA A 230 6.23 -4.52 -1.25
CA ALA A 230 6.37 -4.68 -2.70
C ALA A 230 7.74 -5.26 -3.08
N ARG A 231 8.82 -4.69 -2.55
CA ARG A 231 10.19 -5.20 -2.73
C ARG A 231 10.32 -6.66 -2.29
N ASP A 232 9.79 -7.00 -1.12
CA ASP A 232 9.79 -8.39 -0.64
C ASP A 232 8.99 -9.33 -1.57
N GLY A 233 7.89 -8.84 -2.14
CA GLY A 233 7.10 -9.54 -3.16
C GLY A 233 7.92 -9.85 -4.40
N MET A 234 8.68 -8.87 -4.90
CA MET A 234 9.57 -9.06 -6.06
C MET A 234 10.69 -10.07 -5.76
N VAL A 235 11.28 -10.03 -4.56
CA VAL A 235 12.28 -11.04 -4.13
C VAL A 235 11.64 -12.43 -4.09
N ARG A 236 10.41 -12.54 -3.57
CA ARG A 236 9.70 -13.82 -3.45
C ARG A 236 9.32 -14.42 -4.80
N LEU A 237 8.92 -13.56 -5.73
CA LEU A 237 8.71 -13.91 -7.13
C LEU A 237 10.01 -14.14 -7.89
N LYS A 238 11.19 -13.98 -7.27
CA LYS A 238 12.50 -14.09 -7.95
C LYS A 238 12.68 -13.12 -9.12
N LEU A 239 11.94 -12.00 -9.13
CA LEU A 239 12.14 -10.92 -10.10
C LEU A 239 13.45 -10.17 -9.83
N ILE A 240 13.85 -10.14 -8.55
CA ILE A 240 15.11 -9.57 -8.08
C ILE A 240 15.75 -10.46 -7.01
N ARG A 241 17.04 -10.25 -6.76
CA ARG A 241 17.76 -10.84 -5.62
C ARG A 241 17.47 -10.06 -4.33
N ALA A 242 17.60 -10.72 -3.18
CA ALA A 242 17.34 -10.11 -1.86
C ALA A 242 18.20 -8.86 -1.58
N ARG A 243 19.41 -8.77 -2.14
CA ARG A 243 20.33 -7.63 -2.04
C ARG A 243 20.46 -6.85 -3.37
N ALA A 244 19.41 -6.83 -4.19
CA ALA A 244 19.42 -6.03 -5.41
C ALA A 244 19.60 -4.54 -5.08
N SER A 245 20.38 -3.85 -5.92
CA SER A 245 20.57 -2.40 -5.86
C SER A 245 19.27 -1.65 -6.18
N LYS A 246 19.19 -0.37 -5.77
CA LYS A 246 18.05 0.51 -6.09
C LYS A 246 17.72 0.50 -7.59
N LYS A 247 18.75 0.70 -8.44
CA LYS A 247 18.62 0.64 -9.91
C LYS A 247 17.99 -0.68 -10.39
N ASN A 248 18.44 -1.82 -9.86
CA ASN A 248 17.92 -3.12 -10.26
C ASN A 248 16.49 -3.37 -9.77
N VAL A 249 16.12 -2.87 -8.59
CA VAL A 249 14.73 -2.92 -8.10
C VAL A 249 13.83 -2.11 -9.03
N SER A 250 14.25 -0.89 -9.36
CA SER A 250 13.46 0.02 -10.18
C SER A 250 13.24 -0.48 -11.60
N LEU A 251 14.31 -0.92 -12.28
CA LEU A 251 14.22 -1.53 -13.61
C LEU A 251 13.35 -2.80 -13.63
N ALA A 252 13.46 -3.65 -12.60
CA ALA A 252 12.64 -4.85 -12.52
C ALA A 252 11.16 -4.53 -12.27
N PHE A 253 10.86 -3.48 -11.51
CA PHE A 253 9.51 -3.01 -11.26
C PHE A 253 8.90 -2.42 -12.53
N GLN A 254 9.61 -1.52 -13.21
CA GLN A 254 9.19 -0.96 -14.50
C GLN A 254 8.92 -2.08 -15.52
N SER A 255 9.83 -3.05 -15.63
CA SER A 255 9.68 -4.16 -16.56
C SER A 255 8.48 -5.07 -16.22
N LEU A 256 8.13 -5.20 -14.93
CA LEU A 256 6.91 -5.90 -14.52
C LEU A 256 5.66 -5.11 -14.92
N CYS A 257 5.63 -3.79 -14.69
CA CYS A 257 4.52 -2.92 -15.11
C CYS A 257 4.30 -3.02 -16.62
N MET A 258 5.36 -2.88 -17.43
CA MET A 258 5.29 -3.01 -18.89
C MET A 258 4.75 -4.37 -19.32
N TYR A 259 5.22 -5.45 -18.70
CA TYR A 259 4.72 -6.80 -19.01
C TYR A 259 3.22 -6.95 -18.69
N LEU A 260 2.77 -6.40 -17.57
CA LEU A 260 1.36 -6.42 -17.17
C LEU A 260 0.48 -5.59 -18.11
N SER A 261 0.92 -4.37 -18.45
CA SER A 261 0.23 -3.50 -19.40
C SER A 261 0.16 -4.12 -20.80
N SER A 262 1.16 -4.92 -21.20
CA SER A 262 1.14 -5.60 -22.51
C SER A 262 0.13 -6.74 -22.60
N GLN A 263 -0.52 -7.16 -21.50
CA GLN A 263 -1.52 -8.22 -21.50
C GLN A 263 -2.92 -7.70 -21.87
N TYR A 264 -3.01 -6.87 -22.90
CA TYR A 264 -4.20 -6.11 -23.32
C TYR A 264 -5.49 -6.93 -23.52
N ASN A 265 -5.39 -8.25 -23.65
CA ASN A 265 -6.53 -9.14 -23.89
C ASN A 265 -7.22 -9.65 -22.61
N VAL A 266 -7.03 -8.99 -21.47
CA VAL A 266 -7.76 -9.32 -20.24
C VAL A 266 -8.85 -8.26 -20.02
N PRO A 267 -10.11 -8.51 -20.42
CA PRO A 267 -11.15 -7.46 -20.52
C PRO A 267 -11.46 -6.73 -19.21
N HIS A 268 -11.18 -7.36 -18.07
CA HIS A 268 -11.39 -6.80 -16.73
C HIS A 268 -10.17 -6.03 -16.17
N LEU A 269 -9.05 -5.99 -16.90
CA LEU A 269 -7.84 -5.25 -16.50
C LEU A 269 -7.58 -4.01 -17.37
N SER A 270 -8.23 -3.91 -18.54
CA SER A 270 -7.99 -2.82 -19.50
C SER A 270 -8.38 -1.47 -18.91
N GLY A 271 -7.45 -0.51 -18.90
CA GLY A 271 -7.65 0.85 -18.39
C GLY A 271 -7.54 1.01 -16.87
N CYS A 272 -7.60 -0.07 -16.09
CA CYS A 272 -7.55 0.02 -14.62
C CYS A 272 -6.19 -0.39 -14.03
N LEU A 273 -5.38 -1.17 -14.75
CA LEU A 273 -4.09 -1.65 -14.25
C LEU A 273 -3.01 -0.57 -14.33
N ASN A 274 -2.62 -0.03 -13.19
CA ASN A 274 -1.61 1.02 -13.09
C ASN A 274 -0.45 0.63 -12.14
N GLY A 275 0.56 1.51 -12.03
CA GLY A 275 1.74 1.24 -11.21
C GLY A 275 1.41 0.98 -9.73
N PHE A 276 0.40 1.66 -9.20
CA PHE A 276 -0.03 1.50 -7.81
C PHE A 276 -0.64 0.13 -7.53
N ILE A 277 -1.42 -0.43 -8.47
CA ILE A 277 -1.93 -1.81 -8.33
C ILE A 277 -0.79 -2.81 -8.36
N VAL A 278 0.23 -2.60 -9.20
CA VAL A 278 1.41 -3.47 -9.24
C VAL A 278 2.17 -3.43 -7.91
N GLU A 279 2.46 -2.23 -7.38
CA GLU A 279 3.10 -2.06 -6.07
C GLU A 279 2.30 -2.74 -4.97
N HIS A 280 1.00 -2.42 -4.89
CA HIS A 280 0.14 -2.90 -3.84
C HIS A 280 -0.01 -4.42 -3.92
N GLY A 281 -0.25 -4.93 -5.13
CA GLY A 281 -0.37 -6.33 -5.44
C GLY A 281 0.88 -7.12 -5.01
N LEU A 282 2.09 -6.62 -5.28
CA LEU A 282 3.33 -7.27 -4.82
C LEU A 282 3.39 -7.38 -3.30
N CYS A 283 2.98 -6.33 -2.59
CA CYS A 283 2.88 -6.33 -1.12
C CYS A 283 1.88 -7.39 -0.63
N LYS A 284 0.70 -7.49 -1.27
CA LYS A 284 -0.33 -8.48 -0.92
C LYS A 284 0.10 -9.90 -1.22
N TYR A 285 0.63 -10.14 -2.41
CA TYR A 285 1.17 -11.42 -2.84
C TYR A 285 2.13 -11.99 -1.81
N LYS A 286 3.06 -11.16 -1.31
CA LYS A 286 4.00 -11.56 -0.25
C LYS A 286 3.31 -12.00 1.04
N ARG A 287 2.29 -11.25 1.49
CA ARG A 287 1.54 -11.57 2.74
C ARG A 287 0.80 -12.89 2.62
N LEU A 288 0.16 -13.07 1.48
CA LEU A 288 -0.63 -14.24 1.12
C LEU A 288 0.24 -15.50 0.97
N ALA A 289 1.35 -15.39 0.24
CA ALA A 289 2.34 -16.46 0.13
C ALA A 289 2.99 -16.82 1.47
N LYS A 290 3.15 -15.87 2.40
CA LYS A 290 3.59 -16.17 3.78
C LYS A 290 2.55 -17.00 4.55
N ARG A 291 1.25 -16.68 4.42
CA ARG A 291 0.15 -17.34 5.15
C ARG A 291 -0.12 -18.76 4.66
N HIS A 292 -0.08 -19.00 3.35
CA HIS A 292 -0.46 -20.29 2.75
C HIS A 292 0.74 -21.13 2.25
N GLY A 293 1.99 -20.71 2.52
CA GLY A 293 3.18 -21.43 2.09
C GLY A 293 3.36 -21.47 0.56
N ARG A 294 4.02 -22.51 0.03
CA ARG A 294 4.20 -22.75 -1.42
C ARG A 294 2.91 -23.22 -2.13
N GLN A 295 1.74 -23.18 -1.48
CA GLN A 295 0.46 -23.61 -2.09
C GLN A 295 -0.08 -22.66 -3.17
N TYR A 296 0.67 -21.61 -3.55
CA TYR A 296 0.53 -20.98 -4.87
C TYR A 296 1.12 -21.86 -5.98
N ARG A 297 0.91 -23.18 -5.91
CA ARG A 297 0.81 -23.98 -7.13
C ARG A 297 -0.60 -23.71 -7.64
N LEU A 298 -0.73 -22.64 -8.42
CA LEU A 298 -1.75 -22.61 -9.46
C LEU A 298 -1.58 -23.92 -10.26
N PRO A 299 -2.68 -24.58 -10.65
CA PRO A 299 -2.64 -25.88 -11.34
C PRO A 299 -1.59 -25.91 -12.47
#